data_AF-A0A317KQA6-F1
#
_entry.id   AF-A0A317KQA6-F1
#
_cell.length_a   1.000
_cell.length_b   1.000
_cell.length_c   1.000
_cell.angle_alpha   90.00
_cell.angle_beta   90.00
_cell.angle_gamma   90.00
#
_symmetry.space_group_name_H-M   'P 1'
#
loop_
_entity.id
_entity.type
_entity.pdbx_description
1 polymer ?
#
loop_
_entity_poly.entity_id
_entity_poly.type
_entity_poly.pdbx_seq_one_letter_code
_entity_poly.pdbx_strand_id
1 'polypeptide(L)'
;MACRIGELVLKCRDPEVLARFWCEVLDFIVLDREEGVYIEIGPREGFGGPQPTIFLIRNDEPKNGHARLHIDVNPTDRDQDAELERLLAAGAKLVDIGQPADASWHVLADPEGNEFCLLKRRLDPL
;
A
#
# COMPACT_ATOMS: atom_id res chain seq x y z
N MET A 1 21.54 -20.21 -0.57
CA MET A 1 20.83 -19.00 -0.12
C MET A 1 20.30 -18.29 -1.37
N ALA A 2 19.08 -17.79 -1.32
CA ALA A 2 18.46 -17.04 -2.41
C ALA A 2 18.25 -15.57 -1.98
N CYS A 3 17.84 -14.73 -2.93
CA CYS A 3 17.47 -13.34 -2.65
C CYS A 3 16.09 -13.26 -1.95
N ARG A 4 15.87 -12.19 -1.19
CA ARG A 4 14.54 -11.76 -0.68
C ARG A 4 14.27 -10.33 -1.15
N ILE A 5 13.01 -9.93 -1.16
CA ILE A 5 12.63 -8.53 -1.41
C ILE A 5 13.03 -7.71 -0.19
N GLY A 6 13.85 -6.68 -0.38
CA GLY A 6 14.22 -5.74 0.68
C GLY A 6 13.36 -4.47 0.67
N GLU A 7 13.04 -3.98 -0.53
CA GLU A 7 12.36 -2.71 -0.76
C GLU A 7 11.50 -2.79 -2.02
N LEU A 8 10.40 -2.06 -2.03
CA LEU A 8 9.58 -1.77 -3.21
C LEU A 8 9.61 -0.27 -3.51
N VAL A 9 9.86 0.11 -4.76
CA VAL A 9 9.91 1.52 -5.16
C VAL A 9 8.64 1.88 -5.94
N LEU A 10 7.89 2.83 -5.42
CA LEU A 10 6.68 3.38 -6.01
C LEU A 10 6.92 4.84 -6.42
N LYS A 11 6.62 5.16 -7.67
CA LYS A 11 6.64 6.55 -8.15
C LYS A 11 5.28 7.17 -7.91
N CYS A 12 5.25 8.37 -7.36
CA CYS A 12 4.04 9.07 -6.98
C CYS A 12 4.18 10.58 -7.19
N ARG A 13 3.05 11.28 -7.29
CA ARG A 13 3.03 12.73 -7.45
C ARG A 13 3.27 13.45 -6.13
N ASP A 14 2.79 12.89 -5.03
CA ASP A 14 2.90 13.43 -3.67
C ASP A 14 3.26 12.32 -2.66
N PRO A 15 4.58 12.13 -2.40
CA PRO A 15 5.04 11.16 -1.42
C PRO A 15 4.43 11.33 -0.02
N GLU A 16 4.12 12.55 0.41
CA GLU A 16 3.56 12.81 1.74
C GLU A 16 2.13 12.28 1.87
N VAL A 17 1.33 12.41 0.80
CA VAL A 17 -0.04 11.88 0.77
C VAL A 17 -0.02 10.36 0.80
N LEU A 18 0.81 9.73 -0.05
CA LEU A 18 0.90 8.26 -0.07
C LEU A 18 1.55 7.70 1.19
N ALA A 19 2.53 8.38 1.78
CA ALA A 19 3.16 7.91 3.02
C ALA A 19 2.15 7.87 4.16
N ARG A 20 1.34 8.93 4.34
CA ARG A 20 0.28 8.93 5.36
C ARG A 20 -0.69 7.78 5.16
N PHE A 21 -1.17 7.59 3.92
CA PHE A 21 -2.10 6.52 3.60
C PHE A 21 -1.49 5.14 3.88
N TRP A 22 -0.34 4.82 3.28
CA TRP A 22 0.25 3.49 3.38
C TRP A 22 0.80 3.17 4.77
N CYS A 23 1.26 4.17 5.54
CA CYS A 23 1.55 3.98 6.96
C CYS A 23 0.31 3.57 7.75
N GLU A 24 -0.83 4.22 7.52
CA GLU A 24 -2.09 3.85 8.17
C GLU A 24 -2.59 2.46 7.73
N VAL A 25 -2.44 2.11 6.45
CA VAL A 25 -2.84 0.80 5.93
C VAL A 25 -2.01 -0.33 6.56
N LEU A 26 -0.68 -0.18 6.59
CA LEU A 26 0.26 -1.25 6.89
C LEU A 26 0.79 -1.23 8.35
N ASP A 27 0.34 -0.29 9.17
CA ASP A 27 0.95 0.06 10.47
C ASP A 27 2.46 0.35 10.36
N PHE A 28 2.84 0.99 9.25
CA PHE A 28 4.22 1.40 9.00
C PHE A 28 4.51 2.77 9.61
N ILE A 29 5.80 3.08 9.75
CA ILE A 29 6.30 4.40 10.12
C ILE A 29 7.16 4.97 8.99
N VAL A 30 7.37 6.28 8.99
CA VAL A 30 8.38 6.91 8.14
C VAL A 30 9.76 6.60 8.72
N LEU A 31 10.61 5.95 7.91
CA LEU A 31 11.97 5.57 8.27
C LEU A 31 12.98 6.63 7.84
N ASP A 32 12.81 7.19 6.64
CA ASP A 32 13.66 8.22 6.08
C ASP A 32 12.86 9.16 5.16
N ARG A 33 13.39 10.37 4.94
CA ARG A 33 12.80 11.34 4.00
C ARG A 33 13.83 12.31 3.46
N GLU A 34 13.66 12.68 2.20
CA GLU A 34 14.27 13.84 1.58
C GLU A 34 13.17 14.75 1.04
N GLU A 35 13.07 15.98 1.57
CA GLU A 35 11.99 16.89 1.27
C GLU A 35 11.90 17.18 -0.24
N GLY A 36 10.71 16.98 -0.80
CA GLY A 36 10.46 17.15 -2.23
C GLY A 36 11.01 16.02 -3.11
N VAL A 37 11.72 15.03 -2.57
CA VAL A 37 12.32 13.94 -3.36
C VAL A 37 11.67 12.59 -3.06
N TYR A 38 11.73 12.12 -1.81
CA TYR A 38 11.21 10.82 -1.44
C TYR A 38 10.81 10.70 0.03
N ILE A 39 10.02 9.66 0.32
CA ILE A 39 9.77 9.17 1.68
C ILE A 39 9.91 7.65 1.69
N GLU A 40 10.69 7.11 2.62
CA GLU A 40 10.74 5.68 2.91
C GLU A 40 9.81 5.36 4.08
N ILE A 41 8.91 4.40 3.89
CA ILE A 41 8.05 3.87 4.95
C ILE A 41 8.36 2.39 5.16
N GLY A 42 8.21 1.92 6.39
CA GLY A 42 8.47 0.52 6.70
C GLY A 42 8.05 0.15 8.12
N PRO A 43 8.27 -1.12 8.50
CA PRO A 43 7.96 -1.56 9.85
C PRO A 43 8.92 -0.90 10.86
N ARG A 44 8.57 -0.92 12.15
CA ARG A 44 9.31 -0.17 13.19
C ARG A 44 10.74 -0.66 13.38
N GLU A 45 11.05 -1.90 13.03
CA GLU A 45 12.40 -2.46 13.03
C GLU A 45 13.30 -1.94 11.88
N GLY A 46 12.71 -1.26 10.88
CA GLY A 46 13.43 -0.68 9.75
C GLY A 46 13.81 -1.68 8.66
N PHE A 47 14.70 -1.24 7.76
CA PHE A 47 15.15 -2.05 6.62
C PHE A 47 15.87 -3.33 7.07
N GLY A 48 15.53 -4.44 6.41
CA GLY A 48 16.15 -5.74 6.68
C GLY A 48 15.36 -6.63 7.64
N GLY A 49 14.22 -6.18 8.16
CA GLY A 49 13.23 -6.98 8.88
C GLY A 49 12.52 -8.02 7.98
N PRO A 50 11.54 -8.79 8.51
CA PRO A 50 10.79 -9.78 7.75
C PRO A 50 9.93 -9.16 6.63
N GLN A 51 9.53 -7.90 6.78
CA GLN A 51 8.77 -7.14 5.77
C GLN A 51 9.70 -6.23 4.95
N PRO A 52 9.42 -6.05 3.64
CA PRO A 52 10.12 -5.05 2.84
C PRO A 52 9.67 -3.63 3.21
N THR A 53 10.53 -2.65 2.97
CA THR A 53 10.16 -1.22 3.03
C THR A 53 9.54 -0.76 1.71
N ILE A 54 8.90 0.41 1.70
CA ILE A 54 8.33 1.04 0.52
C ILE A 54 8.94 2.44 0.36
N PHE A 55 9.55 2.68 -0.79
CA PHE A 55 10.12 3.96 -1.19
C PHE A 55 9.15 4.70 -2.10
N LEU A 56 8.62 5.82 -1.61
CA LEU A 56 7.70 6.70 -2.32
C LEU A 56 8.49 7.84 -2.95
N ILE A 57 8.79 7.74 -4.25
CA ILE A 57 9.62 8.71 -4.98
C ILE A 57 8.73 9.68 -5.74
N ARG A 58 8.97 10.98 -5.56
CA ARG A 58 8.31 12.03 -6.33
C ARG A 58 8.63 11.87 -7.82
N ASN A 59 7.58 11.89 -8.62
CA ASN A 59 7.66 12.00 -10.06
C ASN A 59 6.50 12.88 -10.53
N ASP A 60 6.81 14.07 -11.05
CA ASP A 60 5.80 15.04 -11.49
C ASP A 60 5.06 14.60 -12.77
N GLU A 61 5.65 13.64 -13.51
CA GLU A 61 5.05 12.99 -14.67
C GLU A 61 4.92 11.48 -14.40
N PRO A 62 4.05 11.05 -13.47
CA PRO A 62 3.80 9.63 -13.29
C PRO A 62 3.19 9.10 -14.59
N LYS A 63 3.68 7.93 -15.05
CA LYS A 63 3.19 7.34 -16.30
C LYS A 63 1.68 7.16 -16.20
N ASN A 64 0.96 7.65 -17.20
CA ASN A 64 -0.47 7.38 -17.33
C ASN A 64 -0.67 5.87 -17.56
N GLY A 65 -1.45 5.22 -16.69
CA GLY A 65 -1.77 3.80 -16.74
C GLY A 65 -1.59 3.11 -15.39
N HIS A 66 -2.05 1.85 -15.30
CA HIS A 66 -1.95 1.05 -14.09
C HIS A 66 -0.50 0.93 -13.63
N ALA A 67 -0.28 1.02 -12.31
CA ALA A 67 0.99 0.64 -11.71
C ALA A 67 1.34 -0.79 -12.16
N ARG A 68 2.61 -1.03 -12.53
CA ARG A 68 3.07 -2.39 -12.91
C ARG A 68 3.19 -3.34 -11.72
N LEU A 69 3.00 -2.81 -10.52
CA LEU A 69 2.99 -3.52 -9.26
C LEU A 69 1.57 -3.49 -8.72
N HIS A 70 1.04 -4.67 -8.40
CA HIS A 70 -0.23 -4.83 -7.72
C HIS A 70 0.04 -5.23 -6.28
N ILE A 71 -0.57 -4.53 -5.33
CA ILE A 71 -0.39 -4.79 -3.90
C ILE A 71 -1.67 -5.44 -3.37
N ASP A 72 -1.50 -6.60 -2.75
CA ASP A 72 -2.57 -7.27 -2.02
C ASP A 72 -2.33 -7.07 -0.52
N VAL A 73 -3.36 -6.63 0.19
CA VAL A 73 -3.38 -6.53 1.64
C VAL A 73 -4.43 -7.45 2.23
N ASN A 74 -4.22 -7.84 3.48
CA ASN A 74 -5.08 -8.75 4.22
C ASN A 74 -5.40 -8.15 5.59
N PRO A 75 -6.64 -8.28 6.08
CA PRO A 75 -6.95 -7.94 7.47
C PRO A 75 -6.13 -8.82 8.42
N THR A 76 -5.74 -8.28 9.56
CA THR A 76 -5.00 -9.02 10.59
C THR A 76 -5.86 -9.24 11.84
N ASP A 77 -6.37 -8.17 12.44
CA ASP A 77 -7.09 -8.18 13.72
C ASP A 77 -8.61 -8.14 13.60
N ARG A 78 -9.14 -7.78 12.43
CA ARG A 78 -10.58 -7.66 12.13
C ARG A 78 -11.00 -8.44 10.88
N ASP A 79 -12.29 -8.48 10.59
CA ASP A 79 -12.81 -9.08 9.35
C ASP A 79 -12.64 -8.15 8.13
N GLN A 80 -12.94 -8.69 6.95
CA GLN A 80 -12.76 -7.96 5.69
C GLN A 80 -13.68 -6.72 5.59
N ASP A 81 -14.90 -6.79 6.09
CA ASP A 81 -15.87 -5.70 5.98
C ASP A 81 -15.47 -4.54 6.88
N ALA A 82 -15.09 -4.83 8.13
CA ALA A 82 -14.57 -3.82 9.05
C ALA A 82 -13.25 -3.21 8.57
N GLU A 83 -12.38 -4.02 7.94
CA GLU A 83 -11.15 -3.50 7.35
C GLU A 83 -11.43 -2.63 6.12
N LEU A 84 -12.38 -3.00 5.28
CA LEU A 84 -12.81 -2.19 4.15
C LEU A 84 -13.30 -0.81 4.62
N GLU A 85 -14.16 -0.77 5.64
CA GLU A 85 -14.65 0.50 6.21
C GLU A 85 -13.49 1.38 6.71
N ARG A 86 -12.49 0.79 7.38
CA ARG A 86 -11.29 1.51 7.82
C ARG A 86 -10.48 2.05 6.65
N LEU A 87 -10.21 1.25 5.64
CA LEU A 87 -9.43 1.68 4.47
C LEU A 87 -10.13 2.81 3.71
N LEU A 88 -11.46 2.75 3.60
CA LEU A 88 -12.26 3.84 3.03
C LEU A 88 -12.15 5.12 3.88
N ALA A 89 -12.19 5.01 5.21
CA ALA A 89 -11.99 6.15 6.11
C ALA A 89 -10.58 6.76 6.01
N ALA A 90 -9.56 5.92 5.76
CA ALA A 90 -8.18 6.35 5.53
C ALA A 90 -7.96 7.04 4.17
N GLY A 91 -8.96 7.00 3.27
CA GLY A 91 -8.94 7.69 1.98
C GLY A 91 -8.86 6.77 0.76
N ALA A 92 -8.98 5.46 0.93
CA ALA A 92 -9.13 4.54 -0.19
C ALA A 92 -10.48 4.76 -0.90
N LYS A 93 -10.55 4.38 -2.18
CA LYS A 93 -11.80 4.41 -2.97
C LYS A 93 -12.07 3.04 -3.57
N LEU A 94 -13.31 2.59 -3.55
CA LEU A 94 -13.71 1.39 -4.31
C LEU A 94 -13.54 1.63 -5.81
N VAL A 95 -12.98 0.64 -6.49
CA VAL A 95 -12.79 0.63 -7.95
C VAL A 95 -13.42 -0.62 -8.53
N ASP A 96 -14.10 -0.46 -9.65
CA ASP A 96 -14.57 -1.56 -10.48
C ASP A 96 -13.68 -1.65 -11.73
N ILE A 97 -12.92 -2.74 -11.84
CA ILE A 97 -12.08 -3.08 -12.99
C ILE A 97 -12.67 -4.25 -13.79
N GLY A 98 -13.94 -4.60 -13.54
CA GLY A 98 -14.62 -5.74 -14.15
C GLY A 98 -14.45 -7.05 -13.37
N GLN A 99 -14.11 -6.98 -12.07
CA GLN A 99 -14.07 -8.16 -11.22
C GLN A 99 -15.47 -8.78 -11.04
N PRO A 100 -15.58 -10.11 -10.86
CA PRO A 100 -16.86 -10.77 -10.62
C PRO A 100 -17.59 -10.24 -9.38
N ALA A 101 -18.92 -10.27 -9.39
CA ALA A 101 -19.74 -9.82 -8.25
C ALA A 101 -19.53 -10.67 -6.98
N ASP A 102 -19.05 -11.91 -7.12
CA ASP A 102 -18.72 -12.84 -6.05
C ASP A 102 -17.21 -12.93 -5.76
N ALA A 103 -16.42 -11.95 -6.23
CA ALA A 103 -14.99 -11.88 -5.94
C ALA A 103 -14.72 -11.91 -4.43
N SER A 104 -13.68 -12.63 -4.03
CA SER A 104 -13.25 -12.73 -2.63
C SER A 104 -12.33 -11.59 -2.19
N TRP A 105 -12.30 -10.50 -2.94
CA TRP A 105 -11.49 -9.31 -2.66
C TRP A 105 -12.25 -8.04 -3.09
N HIS A 106 -11.87 -6.93 -2.48
CA HIS A 106 -12.28 -5.60 -2.94
C HIS A 106 -11.12 -4.95 -3.66
N VAL A 107 -11.37 -4.44 -4.87
CA VAL A 107 -10.40 -3.59 -5.57
C VAL A 107 -10.58 -2.16 -5.07
N LEU A 108 -9.49 -1.57 -4.60
CA LEU A 108 -9.43 -0.24 -4.04
C LEU A 108 -8.39 0.58 -4.78
N ALA A 109 -8.54 1.90 -4.76
CA ALA A 109 -7.53 2.86 -5.18
C ALA A 109 -7.02 3.64 -3.97
N ASP A 110 -5.71 3.84 -3.89
CA ASP A 110 -5.09 4.79 -2.98
C ASP A 110 -5.43 6.25 -3.38
N PRO A 111 -5.00 7.27 -2.59
CA PRO A 111 -5.31 8.67 -2.90
C PRO A 111 -4.83 9.17 -4.27
N GLU A 112 -3.83 8.54 -4.88
CA GLU A 112 -3.34 8.87 -6.22
C GLU A 112 -4.00 8.05 -7.34
N GLY A 113 -4.85 7.09 -6.99
CA GLY A 113 -5.53 6.22 -7.95
C GLY A 113 -4.79 4.91 -8.23
N ASN A 114 -3.75 4.56 -7.46
CA ASN A 114 -3.10 3.26 -7.64
C ASN A 114 -3.97 2.15 -7.08
N GLU A 115 -4.25 1.16 -7.92
CA GLU A 115 -5.11 0.03 -7.58
C GLU A 115 -4.38 -0.99 -6.69
N PHE A 116 -5.07 -1.46 -5.66
CA PHE A 116 -4.64 -2.51 -4.75
C PHE A 116 -5.85 -3.34 -4.31
N CYS A 117 -5.65 -4.55 -3.79
CA CYS A 117 -6.76 -5.38 -3.32
C CYS A 117 -6.74 -5.61 -1.81
N LEU A 118 -7.92 -5.54 -1.19
CA LEU A 118 -8.18 -6.10 0.12
C LEU A 118 -8.71 -7.52 -0.01
N LEU A 119 -7.89 -8.51 0.30
CA LEU A 119 -8.24 -9.93 0.20
C LEU A 119 -9.02 -10.41 1.44
N LYS A 120 -9.89 -11.42 1.27
CA LYS A 120 -10.73 -11.97 2.36
C LYS A 120 -9.97 -12.73 3.44
N ARG A 121 -8.84 -13.34 3.11
CA ARG A 121 -8.08 -14.15 4.08
C ARG A 121 -7.52 -13.25 5.18
N ARG A 122 -7.64 -13.67 6.44
CA ARG A 122 -6.90 -13.05 7.55
C ARG A 122 -5.50 -13.63 7.66
N LEU A 123 -4.53 -12.75 7.95
CA LEU A 123 -3.15 -13.14 8.26
C LEU A 123 -2.85 -12.86 9.73
N ASP A 124 -1.94 -13.62 10.32
CA ASP A 124 -1.41 -13.29 11.64
C ASP A 124 -0.58 -11.99 11.54
N PRO A 125 -0.67 -11.07 12.52
CA PRO A 125 0.25 -9.94 12.60
C PRO A 125 1.71 -10.42 12.66
N LEU A 126 2.60 -9.63 12.07
CA LEU A 126 4.04 -9.85 12.12
C LEU A 126 4.67 -9.26 13.39
#